data_AF-A0A661QNL5-F1
#
_entry.id   AF-A0A661QNL5-F1
#
_cell.length_a   1.000
_cell.length_b   1.000
_cell.length_c   1.000
_cell.angle_alpha   90.00
_cell.angle_beta   90.00
_cell.angle_gamma   90.00
#
_symmetry.space_group_name_H-M   'P 1'
#
loop_
_entity.id
_entity.type
_entity.pdbx_description
1 polymer ?
#
loop_
_entity_poly.entity_id
_entity_poly.type
_entity_poly.pdbx_seq_one_letter_code
_entity_poly.pdbx_strand_id
1 'polypeptide(L)'
;MKTKTLNYLSNKLFFSVDNLAEAACIKKESAQVLCSRYVKNETFLRLKKNFYVLAGIWPRYNREDYFKIANYLQVPSYISCVTALSFYGITTQVQRDWYDSISVKRSIRFEVEGITFNY
;
A
#
# COMPACT_ATOMS: atom_id res chain seq x y z
N MET A 1 -3.09 20.55 4.51
CA MET A 1 -1.65 20.18 4.65
C MET A 1 -0.82 21.11 3.77
N LYS A 2 0.43 21.46 4.13
CA LYS A 2 1.30 22.24 3.23
C LYS A 2 1.56 21.43 1.96
N THR A 3 1.48 22.06 0.79
CA THR A 3 1.69 21.43 -0.53
C THR A 3 3.03 20.70 -0.63
N LYS A 4 4.09 21.23 -0.01
CA LYS A 4 5.41 20.58 0.04
C LYS A 4 5.39 19.19 0.69
N THR A 5 4.61 19.01 1.77
CA THR A 5 4.52 17.72 2.48
C THR A 5 3.81 16.68 1.62
N LEU A 6 2.74 17.06 0.92
CA LEU A 6 2.04 16.16 0.00
C LEU A 6 2.96 15.72 -1.14
N ASN A 7 3.73 16.65 -1.72
CA ASN A 7 4.68 16.35 -2.80
C ASN A 7 5.82 15.41 -2.33
N TYR A 8 6.28 15.56 -1.09
CA TYR A 8 7.29 14.64 -0.54
C TYR A 8 6.72 13.21 -0.41
N LEU A 9 5.50 13.08 0.09
CA LEU A 9 4.84 11.78 0.26
C LEU A 9 4.44 11.16 -1.07
N SER A 10 4.09 11.96 -2.09
CA SER A 10 3.68 11.46 -3.40
C SER A 10 4.80 10.76 -4.17
N ASN A 11 6.05 11.07 -3.86
CA ASN A 11 7.21 10.44 -4.48
C ASN A 11 7.54 9.06 -3.88
N LYS A 12 6.79 8.62 -2.85
CA LYS A 12 6.99 7.32 -2.20
C LYS A 12 5.82 6.39 -2.51
N LEU A 13 6.14 5.11 -2.74
CA LEU A 13 5.14 4.05 -2.94
C LEU A 13 4.23 3.85 -1.72
N PHE A 14 4.78 4.01 -0.52
CA PHE A 14 4.04 4.05 0.72
C PHE A 14 4.85 4.86 1.74
N PHE A 15 4.21 5.26 2.82
CA PHE A 15 4.86 5.99 3.89
C PHE A 15 4.41 5.50 5.27
N SER A 16 5.30 5.71 6.24
CA SER A 16 5.04 5.47 7.66
C SER A 16 4.70 6.77 8.40
N VAL A 17 4.34 6.65 9.67
CA VAL A 17 4.19 7.80 10.56
C VAL A 17 5.48 8.63 10.64
N ASP A 18 6.64 7.96 10.64
CA ASP A 18 7.94 8.63 10.74
C ASP A 18 8.23 9.48 9.49
N ASN A 19 7.87 8.97 8.30
CA ASN A 19 7.98 9.74 7.06
C ASN A 19 7.08 11.00 7.08
N LEU A 20 5.87 10.91 7.64
CA LEU A 20 4.99 12.07 7.79
C LEU A 20 5.55 13.07 8.81
N ALA A 21 6.10 12.58 9.93
CA ALA A 21 6.73 13.41 10.94
C ALA A 21 7.90 14.21 10.35
N GLU A 22 8.75 13.57 9.55
CA GLU A 22 9.86 14.19 8.82
C GLU A 22 9.34 15.24 7.81
N ALA A 23 8.39 14.86 6.96
CA ALA A 23 7.86 15.72 5.90
C ALA A 23 7.10 16.96 6.40
N ALA A 24 6.53 16.89 7.60
CA ALA A 24 5.81 17.98 8.24
C ALA A 24 6.63 18.70 9.32
N CYS A 25 7.84 18.20 9.64
CA CYS A 25 8.68 18.65 10.74
C CYS A 25 7.93 18.74 12.09
N ILE A 26 7.22 17.66 12.45
CA ILE A 26 6.44 17.56 13.69
C ILE A 26 6.87 16.36 14.53
N LYS A 27 6.46 16.34 15.79
CA LYS A 27 6.68 15.19 16.68
C LYS A 27 5.91 13.96 16.19
N LYS A 28 6.45 12.77 16.47
CA LYS A 28 5.89 11.48 16.06
C LYS A 28 4.46 11.28 16.56
N GLU A 29 4.16 11.69 17.80
CA GLU A 29 2.82 11.59 18.41
C GLU A 29 1.81 12.46 17.65
N SER A 30 2.23 13.67 17.23
CA SER A 30 1.40 14.55 16.40
C SER A 30 1.17 13.97 15.01
N ALA A 31 2.19 13.34 14.41
CA ALA A 31 2.07 12.65 13.14
C ALA A 31 1.10 11.46 13.20
N GLN A 32 1.08 10.69 14.31
CA GLN A 32 0.10 9.61 14.50
C GLN A 32 -1.33 10.13 14.50
N VAL A 33 -1.59 11.22 15.22
CA VAL A 33 -2.91 11.86 15.24
C VAL A 33 -3.29 12.37 13.84
N LEU A 34 -2.35 12.98 13.11
CA LEU A 34 -2.58 13.42 11.74
C LEU A 34 -2.88 12.25 10.79
N CYS A 35 -2.14 11.14 10.85
CA CYS A 35 -2.44 9.95 10.06
C CYS A 35 -3.88 9.49 10.30
N SER A 36 -4.32 9.38 11.56
CA SER A 36 -5.69 8.97 11.89
C SER A 36 -6.74 9.96 11.36
N ARG A 37 -6.48 11.27 11.46
CA ARG A 37 -7.39 12.30 10.91
C ARG A 37 -7.48 12.24 9.38
N TYR A 38 -6.35 12.09 8.70
CA TYR A 38 -6.33 12.04 7.24
C TYR A 38 -6.84 10.72 6.66
N VAL A 39 -6.75 9.62 7.42
CA VAL A 39 -7.44 8.36 7.09
C VAL A 39 -8.95 8.55 7.23
N LYS A 40 -9.42 9.19 8.31
CA LYS A 40 -10.85 9.48 8.51
C LYS A 40 -11.43 10.37 7.41
N ASN A 41 -10.62 11.28 6.87
CA ASN A 41 -11.00 12.18 5.78
C ASN A 41 -10.62 11.64 4.40
N GLU A 42 -10.34 10.33 4.27
CA GLU A 42 -10.06 9.64 2.98
C GLU A 42 -8.90 10.23 2.16
N THR A 43 -8.05 11.06 2.78
CA THR A 43 -6.85 11.60 2.14
C THR A 43 -5.75 10.56 2.09
N PHE A 44 -5.67 9.74 3.15
CA PHE A 44 -4.74 8.62 3.26
C PHE A 44 -5.50 7.31 3.30
N LEU A 45 -4.99 6.31 2.59
CA LEU A 45 -5.42 4.93 2.71
C LEU A 45 -4.48 4.21 3.67
N ARG A 46 -5.03 3.49 4.64
CA ARG A 46 -4.27 2.67 5.58
C ARG A 46 -4.37 1.21 5.19
N LEU A 47 -3.28 0.64 4.69
CA LEU A 47 -3.25 -0.78 4.31
C LEU A 47 -2.94 -1.69 5.51
N LYS A 48 -2.06 -1.24 6.42
CA LYS A 48 -1.83 -1.88 7.72
C LYS A 48 -1.31 -0.88 8.74
N LYS A 49 -1.03 -1.32 9.97
CA LYS A 49 -0.41 -0.45 10.99
C LYS A 49 0.91 0.12 10.46
N ASN A 50 1.06 1.44 10.55
CA ASN A 50 2.24 2.18 10.12
C ASN A 50 2.54 2.07 8.60
N PHE A 51 1.52 1.79 7.79
CA PHE A 51 1.66 1.62 6.34
C PHE A 51 0.50 2.33 5.65
N TYR A 52 0.84 3.47 5.02
CA TYR A 52 -0.14 4.38 4.43
C TYR A 52 0.23 4.72 2.99
N VAL A 53 -0.78 5.04 2.20
CA VAL A 53 -0.66 5.52 0.82
C VAL A 53 -1.55 6.76 0.66
N LEU A 54 -1.19 7.67 -0.25
CA LEU A 54 -2.04 8.78 -0.63
C LEU A 54 -3.21 8.27 -1.48
N ALA A 55 -4.44 8.55 -1.06
CA ALA A 55 -5.63 8.06 -1.76
C ALA A 55 -5.69 8.51 -3.22
N GLY A 56 -5.26 9.75 -3.52
CA GLY A 56 -5.23 10.26 -4.90
C GLY A 56 -4.20 9.60 -5.84
N ILE A 57 -3.22 8.87 -5.28
CA ILE A 57 -2.18 8.18 -6.06
C ILE A 57 -2.54 6.70 -6.23
N TRP A 58 -3.26 6.12 -5.27
CA TRP A 58 -3.63 4.71 -5.29
C TRP A 58 -4.22 4.21 -6.61
N PRO A 59 -5.17 4.91 -7.27
CA PRO A 59 -5.71 4.48 -8.57
C PRO A 59 -4.73 4.62 -9.74
N ARG A 60 -3.62 5.34 -9.55
CA ARG A 60 -2.60 5.59 -10.58
C ARG A 60 -1.46 4.58 -10.53
N TYR A 61 -1.43 3.71 -9.53
CA TYR A 61 -0.44 2.66 -9.43
C TYR A 61 -0.56 1.67 -10.57
N ASN A 62 0.61 1.28 -11.08
CA ASN A 62 0.69 0.22 -12.06
C ASN A 62 0.76 -1.14 -11.35
N ARG A 63 0.75 -2.21 -12.15
CA ARG A 63 0.79 -3.58 -11.64
C ARG A 63 2.04 -3.86 -10.78
N GLU A 64 3.20 -3.33 -11.16
CA GLU A 64 4.45 -3.54 -10.43
C GLU A 64 4.45 -2.83 -9.07
N ASP A 65 3.81 -1.67 -8.97
CA ASP A 65 3.63 -0.96 -7.71
C ASP A 65 2.82 -1.79 -6.73
N TYR A 66 1.71 -2.40 -7.19
CA TYR A 66 0.94 -3.32 -6.37
C TYR A 66 1.73 -4.57 -5.99
N PHE A 67 2.60 -5.11 -6.86
CA PHE A 67 3.48 -6.23 -6.50
C PHE A 67 4.46 -5.85 -5.38
N LYS A 68 5.06 -4.66 -5.45
CA LYS A 68 5.93 -4.15 -4.39
C LYS A 68 5.16 -3.99 -3.08
N ILE A 69 3.96 -3.39 -3.12
CA ILE A 69 3.09 -3.26 -1.95
C ILE A 69 2.76 -4.63 -1.38
N ALA A 70 2.41 -5.60 -2.22
CA ALA A 70 2.11 -6.95 -1.79
C ALA A 70 3.27 -7.55 -0.99
N ASN A 71 4.51 -7.44 -1.50
CA ASN A 71 5.69 -7.93 -0.78
C ASN A 71 5.87 -7.25 0.59
N TYR A 72 5.60 -5.94 0.69
CA TYR A 72 5.76 -5.21 1.96
C TYR A 72 4.63 -5.42 2.96
N LEU A 73 3.41 -5.76 2.53
CA LEU A 73 2.29 -6.02 3.44
C LEU A 73 2.57 -7.23 4.33
N GLN A 74 3.17 -8.29 3.77
CA GLN A 74 3.56 -9.48 4.52
C GLN A 74 4.98 -9.94 4.16
N VAL A 75 5.96 -9.64 5.01
CA VAL A 75 7.36 -10.05 4.79
C VAL A 75 7.68 -11.31 5.60
N PRO A 76 8.34 -12.35 5.03
CA PRO A 76 8.63 -12.53 3.61
C PRO A 76 7.39 -13.03 2.85
N SER A 77 7.18 -12.51 1.65
CA SER A 77 6.22 -13.05 0.68
C SER A 77 6.77 -12.89 -0.73
N TYR A 78 6.21 -13.68 -1.66
CA TYR A 78 6.53 -13.63 -3.08
C TYR A 78 5.24 -13.70 -3.89
N ILE A 79 5.15 -12.92 -4.97
CA ILE A 79 4.08 -13.05 -5.97
C ILE A 79 4.03 -14.49 -6.48
N SER A 80 2.85 -15.10 -6.47
CA SER A 80 2.68 -16.54 -6.70
C SER A 80 1.33 -16.86 -7.35
N CYS A 81 1.06 -18.15 -7.54
CA CYS A 81 -0.22 -18.68 -8.03
C CYS A 81 -0.66 -18.01 -9.35
N VAL A 82 -1.93 -17.62 -9.46
CA VAL A 82 -2.52 -17.06 -10.67
C VAL A 82 -1.86 -15.74 -11.07
N THR A 83 -1.38 -14.96 -10.09
CA THR A 83 -0.70 -13.69 -10.35
C THR A 83 0.64 -13.92 -11.06
N ALA A 84 1.42 -14.90 -10.62
CA ALA A 84 2.67 -15.26 -11.28
C ALA A 84 2.44 -15.84 -12.69
N LEU A 85 1.47 -16.73 -12.85
CA LEU A 85 1.13 -17.30 -14.17
C LEU A 85 0.75 -16.20 -15.17
N SER A 86 -0.03 -15.22 -14.73
CA SER A 86 -0.40 -14.08 -15.57
C SER A 86 0.75 -13.12 -15.85
N PHE A 87 1.64 -12.92 -14.89
CA PHE A 87 2.86 -12.12 -15.11
C PHE A 87 3.73 -12.72 -16.22
N TYR A 88 3.90 -14.05 -16.24
CA TYR A 88 4.65 -14.75 -17.28
C TYR A 88 3.85 -15.01 -18.58
N GLY A 89 2.63 -14.50 -18.70
CA GLY A 89 1.80 -14.67 -19.89
C GLY A 89 1.26 -16.09 -20.11
N ILE A 90 1.31 -16.95 -19.09
CA ILE A 90 0.81 -18.33 -19.14
C ILE A 90 -0.72 -18.36 -19.16
N THR A 91 -1.37 -17.39 -18.50
CA THR A 91 -2.82 -17.22 -18.54
C THR A 91 -3.22 -15.75 -18.60
N THR A 92 -4.29 -15.47 -19.37
CA THR A 92 -4.98 -14.17 -19.42
C THR A 92 -6.24 -14.14 -18.56
N GLN A 93 -6.69 -15.31 -18.10
CA GLN A 93 -7.87 -15.46 -17.25
C GLN A 93 -7.50 -15.20 -15.79
N VAL A 94 -7.45 -13.91 -15.44
CA VAL A 94 -7.21 -13.48 -14.07
C VAL A 94 -8.30 -12.55 -13.57
N GLN A 95 -8.64 -12.70 -12.30
CA GLN A 95 -9.48 -11.73 -11.61
C GLN A 95 -8.74 -10.38 -11.61
N ARG A 96 -9.45 -9.31 -11.98
CA ARG A 96 -8.92 -7.95 -11.91
C ARG A 96 -8.74 -7.53 -10.45
N ASP A 97 -7.76 -6.68 -10.21
CA ASP A 97 -7.51 -6.09 -8.89
C ASP A 97 -7.26 -7.12 -7.78
N TRP A 98 -6.77 -8.31 -8.16
CA TRP A 98 -6.46 -9.43 -7.28
C TRP A 98 -4.98 -9.82 -7.39
N TYR A 99 -4.30 -9.87 -6.25
CA TYR A 99 -2.88 -10.16 -6.15
C TYR A 99 -2.62 -11.29 -5.17
N ASP A 100 -2.23 -12.45 -5.70
CA ASP A 100 -1.83 -13.63 -4.94
C ASP A 100 -0.33 -13.62 -4.64
N SER A 101 -0.02 -13.89 -3.38
CA SER A 101 1.33 -14.11 -2.89
C SER A 101 1.36 -15.34 -2.00
N ILE A 102 2.53 -15.96 -1.85
CA ILE A 102 2.76 -17.01 -0.84
C ILE A 102 3.71 -16.46 0.22
N SER A 103 3.43 -16.78 1.48
CA SER A 103 4.25 -16.42 2.63
C SER A 103 4.41 -17.60 3.58
N VAL A 104 5.47 -17.57 4.40
CA VAL A 104 5.68 -18.52 5.51
C VAL A 104 4.79 -18.21 6.72
N LYS A 105 4.18 -17.02 6.74
CA LYS A 105 3.26 -16.59 7.81
C LYS A 105 1.84 -17.09 7.55
N ARG A 106 0.98 -16.96 8.57
CA ARG A 106 -0.45 -17.31 8.46
C ARG A 106 -1.09 -16.64 7.25
N SER A 107 -2.03 -17.34 6.62
CA SER A 107 -2.83 -16.80 5.54
C SER A 107 -3.63 -15.59 6.02
N ILE A 108 -3.69 -14.57 5.18
CA ILE A 108 -4.42 -13.33 5.47
C ILE A 108 -4.84 -12.68 4.15
N ARG A 109 -5.91 -11.90 4.22
CA ARG A 109 -6.38 -11.06 3.11
C ARG A 109 -6.40 -9.61 3.54
N PHE A 110 -5.91 -8.73 2.67
CA PHE A 110 -6.07 -7.29 2.79
C PHE A 110 -6.94 -6.81 1.62
N GLU A 111 -7.97 -6.05 1.92
CA GLU A 111 -8.87 -5.47 0.93
C GLU A 111 -8.94 -3.96 1.17
N VAL A 112 -8.50 -3.18 0.18
CA VAL A 112 -8.44 -1.72 0.27
C VAL A 112 -8.80 -1.12 -1.09
N GLU A 113 -9.83 -0.26 -1.10
CA GLU A 113 -10.30 0.44 -2.31
C GLU A 113 -10.51 -0.49 -3.51
N GLY A 114 -11.17 -1.63 -3.30
CA GLY A 114 -11.47 -2.62 -4.35
C GLY A 114 -10.31 -3.53 -4.76
N ILE A 115 -9.11 -3.32 -4.23
CA ILE A 115 -7.93 -4.15 -4.51
C ILE A 115 -7.74 -5.17 -3.39
N THR A 116 -7.54 -6.42 -3.78
CA THR A 116 -7.34 -7.54 -2.87
C THR A 116 -5.91 -8.08 -2.94
N PHE A 117 -5.27 -8.18 -1.78
CA PHE A 117 -3.99 -8.88 -1.59
C PHE A 117 -4.24 -10.14 -0.76
N ASN A 118 -3.88 -11.29 -1.32
CA ASN A 118 -4.15 -12.61 -0.75
C ASN A 118 -2.83 -13.35 -0.52
N TYR A 119 -2.62 -13.86 0.70
CA TYR A 119 -1.38 -14.51 1.17
C TYR A 119 -1.62 -15.89 1.76
#